data_AF-A0AA35R259-F1
#
_entry.id   AF-A0AA35R259-F1
#
_cell.length_a   1.000
_cell.length_b   1.000
_cell.length_c   1.000
_cell.angle_alpha   90.00
_cell.angle_beta   90.00
_cell.angle_gamma   90.00
#
_symmetry.space_group_name_H-M   'P 1'
#
loop_
_entity.id
_entity.type
_entity.pdbx_description
1 polymer ?
#
loop_
_entity_poly.entity_id
_entity_poly.type
_entity_poly.pdbx_seq_one_letter_code
_entity_poly.pdbx_strand_id
1 'polypeptide(L)'
;MSSIFSQLKGFNRDTLKSVETRITTADGKKFVEGQRDEAGVRSVEEQGNRGLGFCPDLQPDLSVGVAQERLLVGSQDVAHHLGTLRHLGVTHVLNVAWGVPNAFPDDFTYLTVPMYDEPSELLTSHYSRCRQFIKQAHSDGGTVLVHWFFYSAIATMSTAAHWSLQ
;
A
#
# COMPACT_ATOMS: atom_id res chain seq x y z
N MET A 1 -34.54 -1.78 -10.73
CA MET A 1 -33.70 -2.23 -9.61
C MET A 1 -34.34 -1.70 -8.32
N SER A 2 -34.71 -2.56 -7.36
CA SER A 2 -35.29 -2.13 -6.09
C SER A 2 -34.22 -1.46 -5.21
N SER A 3 -34.51 -0.29 -4.66
CA SER A 3 -33.59 0.42 -3.75
C SER A 3 -33.34 -0.38 -2.48
N ILE A 4 -32.12 -0.30 -1.92
CA ILE A 4 -31.74 -0.93 -0.66
C ILE A 4 -32.69 -0.54 0.49
N PHE A 5 -33.21 0.68 0.46
CA PHE A 5 -34.18 1.17 1.43
C PHE A 5 -35.55 0.47 1.35
N SER A 6 -35.96 -0.04 0.19
CA SER A 6 -37.20 -0.82 0.08
C SER A 6 -37.03 -2.23 0.64
N GLN A 7 -35.83 -2.80 0.52
CA GLN A 7 -35.51 -4.12 1.07
C GLN A 7 -35.44 -4.08 2.59
N LEU A 8 -34.93 -3.00 3.18
CA LEU A 8 -34.87 -2.81 4.63
C LEU A 8 -36.26 -2.65 5.28
N LYS A 9 -37.26 -2.09 4.57
CA LYS A 9 -38.61 -1.88 5.12
C LYS A 9 -39.36 -3.18 5.43
N GLY A 10 -39.08 -4.26 4.71
CA GLY A 10 -39.70 -5.58 4.92
C GLY A 10 -38.84 -6.57 5.69
N PHE A 11 -37.68 -6.15 6.18
CA PHE A 11 -36.69 -7.03 6.78
C PHE A 11 -37.05 -7.36 8.24
N ASN A 12 -37.24 -8.65 8.55
CA ASN A 12 -37.50 -9.10 9.92
C ASN A 12 -36.17 -9.22 10.71
N ARG A 13 -36.00 -8.34 11.70
CA ARG A 13 -34.81 -8.32 12.58
C ARG A 13 -34.60 -9.62 13.35
N ASP A 14 -35.67 -10.36 13.65
CA ASP A 14 -35.60 -11.61 14.43
C ASP A 14 -34.99 -12.79 13.64
N THR A 15 -34.79 -12.60 12.33
CA THR A 15 -34.15 -13.59 11.45
C THR A 15 -32.64 -13.40 11.32
N LEU A 16 -32.09 -12.33 11.91
CA LEU A 16 -30.64 -12.11 11.92
C LEU A 16 -29.96 -13.13 12.83
N LYS A 17 -28.86 -13.70 12.34
CA LYS A 17 -27.94 -14.46 13.21
C LYS A 17 -27.39 -13.49 14.25
N SER A 18 -27.39 -13.90 15.51
CA SER A 18 -26.68 -13.16 16.56
C SER A 18 -25.20 -13.16 16.21
N VAL A 19 -24.62 -11.96 16.10
CA VAL A 19 -23.21 -11.74 15.76
C VAL A 19 -22.62 -10.85 16.83
N GLU A 20 -21.52 -11.32 17.40
CA GLU A 20 -20.68 -10.53 18.28
C GLU A 20 -19.95 -9.46 17.46
N THR A 21 -20.19 -8.18 17.76
CA THR A 21 -19.57 -7.07 17.03
C THR A 21 -18.50 -6.41 17.90
N ARG A 22 -17.25 -6.44 17.45
CA ARG A 22 -16.17 -5.71 18.11
C ARG A 22 -16.14 -4.25 17.62
N ILE A 23 -16.48 -3.32 18.49
CA ILE A 23 -16.47 -1.88 18.25
C ILE A 23 -15.12 -1.31 18.70
N THR A 24 -14.44 -0.56 17.84
CA THR A 24 -13.30 0.27 18.26
C THR A 24 -13.69 1.73 18.14
N THR A 25 -13.64 2.45 19.25
CA THR A 25 -13.95 3.89 19.32
C THR A 25 -12.78 4.73 18.80
N ALA A 26 -13.05 6.00 18.47
CA ALA A 26 -12.03 6.92 17.97
C ALA A 26 -10.88 7.17 18.97
N ASP A 27 -11.12 6.98 20.28
CA ASP A 27 -10.11 7.03 21.34
C ASP A 27 -9.41 5.68 21.58
N GLY A 28 -9.63 4.69 20.72
CA GLY A 28 -8.93 3.40 20.73
C GLY A 28 -9.47 2.39 21.73
N LYS A 29 -10.58 2.68 22.42
CA LYS A 29 -11.23 1.70 23.30
C LYS A 29 -11.97 0.68 22.47
N LYS A 30 -11.72 -0.60 22.76
CA LYS A 30 -12.38 -1.74 22.13
C LYS A 30 -13.50 -2.24 23.03
N PHE A 31 -14.66 -2.50 22.44
CA PHE A 31 -15.83 -3.05 23.10
C PHE A 31 -16.38 -4.20 22.27
N VAL A 32 -17.10 -5.10 22.92
CA VAL A 32 -17.80 -6.19 22.27
C VAL A 32 -19.29 -5.97 22.50
N GLU A 33 -20.04 -5.73 21.42
CA GLU A 33 -21.49 -5.64 21.44
C GLU A 33 -22.10 -7.01 21.11
N GLY A 34 -22.77 -7.60 22.10
CA GLY A 34 -23.67 -8.75 21.96
C GLY A 34 -25.14 -8.33 22.04
N GLN A 35 -26.06 -9.28 21.81
CA GLN A 35 -27.50 -9.02 21.81
C GLN A 35 -27.99 -8.46 23.16
N ARG A 36 -29.02 -7.59 23.12
CA ARG A 36 -29.67 -7.03 24.29
C ARG A 36 -30.59 -8.06 24.95
N ASP A 37 -30.31 -8.41 26.20
CA ASP A 37 -31.29 -9.01 27.09
C ASP A 37 -32.17 -7.91 27.73
N GLU A 38 -33.33 -8.28 28.29
CA GLU A 38 -34.33 -7.37 28.91
C GLU A 38 -33.78 -6.45 30.02
N ALA A 39 -32.56 -6.70 30.50
CA ALA A 39 -31.86 -5.90 31.52
C ALA A 39 -30.89 -4.84 30.95
N GLY A 40 -30.77 -4.69 29.62
CA GLY A 40 -29.96 -3.64 29.00
C GLY A 40 -28.44 -3.86 29.12
N VAL A 41 -27.87 -4.48 28.08
CA VAL A 41 -26.45 -4.47 27.64
C VAL A 41 -25.39 -4.46 28.75
N ARG A 42 -24.71 -5.60 29.01
CA ARG A 42 -23.37 -5.60 29.63
C ARG A 42 -22.48 -6.80 29.24
N SER A 43 -21.39 -6.52 28.54
CA SER A 43 -20.09 -7.16 28.74
C SER A 43 -18.99 -6.21 28.26
N VAL A 44 -18.43 -5.44 29.20
CA VAL A 44 -17.31 -4.53 28.95
C VAL A 44 -16.04 -5.24 29.42
N GLU A 45 -15.33 -5.89 28.49
CA GLU A 45 -13.92 -6.23 28.71
C GLU A 45 -13.06 -5.21 27.99
N GLU A 46 -12.36 -4.37 28.75
CA GLU A 46 -11.29 -3.51 28.24
C GLU A 46 -10.08 -4.39 27.90
N GLN A 47 -10.10 -5.03 26.72
CA GLN A 47 -8.91 -5.69 26.21
C GLN A 47 -7.94 -4.65 25.66
N GLY A 48 -6.91 -4.37 26.47
CA GLY A 48 -5.51 -4.33 26.04
C GLY A 48 -5.13 -3.43 24.85
N ASN A 49 -4.31 -2.44 25.20
CA ASN A 49 -3.51 -1.54 24.37
C ASN A 49 -4.30 -0.48 23.56
N ARG A 50 -4.01 0.79 23.88
CA ARG A 50 -4.56 2.02 23.26
C ARG A 50 -4.08 2.18 21.81
N GLY A 51 -4.44 1.26 20.93
CA GLY A 51 -4.23 1.40 19.49
C GLY A 51 -5.32 2.27 18.88
N LEU A 52 -4.94 3.27 18.06
CA LEU A 52 -5.80 4.29 17.45
C LEU A 52 -6.80 3.76 16.39
N GLY A 53 -7.36 2.56 16.55
CA GLY A 53 -8.28 1.96 15.57
C GLY A 53 -7.62 1.48 14.27
N PHE A 54 -6.33 1.78 14.06
CA PHE A 54 -5.51 1.16 13.03
C PHE A 54 -5.01 -0.19 13.53
N CYS A 55 -5.28 -1.25 12.77
CA CYS A 55 -4.60 -2.52 12.94
C CYS A 55 -3.40 -2.49 12.01
N PRO A 56 -2.19 -2.12 12.49
CA PRO A 56 -1.02 -2.10 11.62
C PRO A 56 -0.78 -3.51 11.10
N ASP A 57 -0.83 -3.66 9.79
CA ASP A 57 -0.23 -4.83 9.15
C ASP A 57 1.29 -4.64 9.22
N LEU A 58 1.95 -5.53 9.96
CA LEU A 58 3.40 -5.50 10.15
C LEU A 58 4.09 -6.48 9.19
N GLN A 59 3.33 -7.18 8.36
CA GLN A 59 3.91 -8.05 7.35
C GLN A 59 4.42 -7.20 6.19
N PRO A 60 5.67 -7.43 5.73
CA PRO A 60 6.21 -6.69 4.60
C PRO A 60 5.43 -7.03 3.32
N ASP A 61 5.03 -6.01 2.56
CA ASP A 61 4.40 -6.17 1.25
C ASP A 61 5.47 -6.35 0.18
N LEU A 62 5.81 -7.61 -0.09
CA LEU A 62 6.79 -7.99 -1.11
C LEU A 62 6.16 -8.19 -2.50
N SER A 63 4.94 -7.69 -2.73
CA SER A 63 4.30 -7.75 -4.05
C SER A 63 5.02 -6.85 -5.07
N VAL A 64 5.14 -7.35 -6.30
CA VAL A 64 5.82 -6.64 -7.39
C VAL A 64 4.94 -6.63 -8.62
N GLY A 65 4.72 -5.44 -9.18
CA GLY A 65 4.08 -5.26 -10.47
C GLY A 65 5.11 -5.24 -11.60
N VAL A 66 4.74 -5.78 -12.76
CA VAL A 66 5.53 -5.67 -13.99
C VAL A 66 4.90 -4.57 -14.85
N ALA A 67 5.59 -3.45 -15.03
CA ALA A 67 5.13 -2.37 -15.88
C ALA A 67 5.50 -2.62 -17.35
N GLN A 68 6.68 -3.19 -17.60
CA GLN A 68 7.20 -3.59 -18.90
C GLN A 68 8.25 -4.70 -18.71
N GLU A 69 8.66 -5.37 -19.78
CA GLU A 69 9.84 -6.24 -19.77
C GLU A 69 11.02 -5.54 -19.08
N ARG A 70 11.59 -6.19 -18.06
CA ARG A 70 12.73 -5.69 -17.26
C ARG A 70 12.47 -4.34 -16.56
N LEU A 71 11.20 -3.98 -16.34
CA LEU A 71 10.78 -2.81 -15.56
C LEU A 71 9.71 -3.22 -14.54
N LEU A 72 10.11 -3.19 -13.28
CA LEU A 72 9.32 -3.61 -12.13
C LEU A 72 8.93 -2.40 -11.29
N VAL A 73 7.79 -2.51 -10.62
CA VAL A 73 7.28 -1.51 -9.66
C VAL A 73 6.99 -2.21 -8.34
N GLY A 74 7.40 -1.60 -7.22
CA GLY A 74 7.21 -2.20 -5.90
C GLY A 74 7.26 -1.18 -4.77
N SER A 75 6.89 -1.66 -3.57
CA SER A 75 6.94 -0.89 -2.33
C SER A 75 8.40 -0.70 -1.85
N GLN A 76 8.56 0.12 -0.79
CA GLN A 76 9.82 0.19 -0.05
C GLN A 76 10.25 -1.20 0.46
N ASP A 77 9.32 -2.05 0.88
CA ASP A 77 9.61 -3.38 1.42
C ASP A 77 10.32 -4.24 0.39
N VAL A 78 9.88 -4.20 -0.87
CA VAL A 78 10.57 -4.87 -1.99
C VAL A 78 11.99 -4.33 -2.16
N ALA A 79 12.15 -3.00 -2.18
CA ALA A 79 13.46 -2.35 -2.34
C ALA A 79 14.42 -2.59 -1.16
N HIS A 80 13.92 -2.93 0.01
CA HIS A 80 14.69 -3.26 1.21
C HIS A 80 14.84 -4.76 1.43
N HIS A 81 14.37 -5.60 0.50
CA HIS A 81 14.46 -7.05 0.61
C HIS A 81 15.42 -7.64 -0.43
N LEU A 82 16.69 -7.82 -0.04
CA LEU A 82 17.77 -8.29 -0.92
C LEU A 82 17.42 -9.60 -1.66
N GLY A 83 16.82 -10.56 -0.96
CA GLY A 83 16.43 -11.85 -1.54
C GLY A 83 15.42 -11.69 -2.69
N THR A 84 14.48 -10.76 -2.55
CA THR A 84 13.48 -10.47 -3.60
C THR A 84 14.14 -9.79 -4.79
N LEU A 85 14.98 -8.79 -4.55
CA LEU A 85 15.72 -8.09 -5.61
C LEU A 85 16.58 -9.06 -6.45
N ARG A 86 17.31 -9.97 -5.78
CA ARG A 86 18.15 -10.97 -6.46
C ARG A 86 17.33 -12.01 -7.19
N HIS A 87 16.24 -12.50 -6.60
CA HIS A 87 15.33 -13.44 -7.25
C HIS A 87 14.73 -12.86 -8.54
N LEU A 88 14.38 -11.57 -8.54
CA LEU A 88 13.84 -10.85 -9.68
C LEU A 88 14.90 -10.40 -10.69
N GLY A 89 16.18 -10.67 -10.43
CA GLY A 89 17.29 -10.28 -11.30
C GLY A 89 17.46 -8.76 -11.41
N VAL A 90 17.06 -8.01 -10.38
CA VAL A 90 17.23 -6.54 -10.35
C VAL A 90 18.71 -6.20 -10.37
N THR A 91 19.07 -5.24 -11.22
CA THR A 91 20.43 -4.67 -11.28
C THR A 91 20.43 -3.17 -11.00
N HIS A 92 19.30 -2.52 -11.23
CA HIS A 92 19.12 -1.08 -11.09
C HIS A 92 17.90 -0.78 -10.22
N VAL A 93 18.02 0.21 -9.33
CA VAL A 93 16.93 0.65 -8.46
C VAL A 93 16.71 2.15 -8.64
N LEU A 94 15.52 2.51 -9.12
CA LEU A 94 15.04 3.89 -9.17
C LEU A 94 14.23 4.18 -7.91
N ASN A 95 14.87 4.87 -6.97
CA ASN A 95 14.26 5.31 -5.72
C ASN A 95 13.59 6.68 -5.94
N VAL A 96 12.26 6.70 -6.02
CA VAL A 96 11.49 7.95 -6.12
C VAL A 96 10.93 8.43 -4.78
N ALA A 97 11.22 7.70 -3.70
CA ALA A 97 10.71 8.02 -2.38
C ALA A 97 11.51 9.16 -1.73
N TRP A 98 10.79 10.15 -1.21
CA TRP A 98 11.40 11.18 -0.38
C TRP A 98 11.80 10.61 0.99
N GLY A 99 13.01 10.92 1.44
CA GLY A 99 13.50 10.54 2.78
C GLY A 99 13.86 9.07 2.98
N VAL A 100 13.79 8.24 1.94
CA VAL A 100 14.11 6.81 2.02
C VAL A 100 15.54 6.55 1.52
N PRO A 101 16.44 5.99 2.34
CA PRO A 101 17.80 5.66 1.93
C PRO A 101 17.83 4.44 0.99
N ASN A 102 18.92 4.32 0.23
CA ASN A 102 19.17 3.14 -0.59
C ASN A 102 19.69 2.00 0.31
N ALA A 103 18.99 0.87 0.34
CA ALA A 103 19.27 -0.22 1.27
C ALA A 103 20.58 -0.97 0.97
N PHE A 104 20.92 -1.14 -0.31
CA PHE A 104 22.04 -1.97 -0.76
C PHE A 104 22.89 -1.25 -1.82
N PRO A 105 23.48 -0.08 -1.49
CA PRO A 105 24.14 0.79 -2.47
C PRO A 105 25.37 0.14 -3.16
N ASP A 106 25.97 -0.88 -2.53
CA ASP A 106 27.12 -1.61 -3.08
C ASP A 106 26.70 -2.76 -4.02
N ASP A 107 25.42 -3.14 -4.02
CA ASP A 107 24.89 -4.33 -4.69
C ASP A 107 24.13 -4.02 -5.99
N PHE A 108 23.62 -2.79 -6.12
CA PHE A 108 22.79 -2.33 -7.24
C PHE A 108 23.18 -0.92 -7.65
N THR A 109 22.92 -0.57 -8.91
CA THR A 109 23.06 0.81 -9.37
C THR A 109 21.81 1.60 -9.02
N TYR A 110 21.97 2.70 -8.28
CA TYR A 110 20.84 3.53 -7.85
C TYR A 110 20.73 4.84 -8.64
N LEU A 111 19.50 5.24 -8.88
CA LEU A 111 19.13 6.62 -9.12
C LEU A 111 18.10 7.04 -8.07
N THR A 112 18.42 8.06 -7.27
CA THR A 112 17.48 8.67 -6.33
C THR A 112 16.92 9.96 -6.90
N VAL A 113 15.59 10.03 -7.02
CA VAL A 113 14.84 11.22 -7.45
C VAL A 113 13.73 11.45 -6.44
N PRO A 114 13.98 12.18 -5.35
CA PRO A 114 12.99 12.34 -4.28
C PRO A 114 11.78 13.13 -4.79
N MET A 115 10.60 12.51 -4.78
CA MET A 115 9.34 13.14 -5.17
C MET A 115 8.41 13.24 -3.95
N TYR A 116 7.72 14.37 -3.81
CA TYR A 116 6.67 14.53 -2.82
C TYR A 116 5.35 13.99 -3.38
N ASP A 117 4.58 13.33 -2.53
CA ASP A 117 3.20 12.95 -2.86
C ASP A 117 2.26 14.14 -2.61
N GLU A 118 2.48 15.21 -3.37
CA GLU A 118 1.69 16.44 -3.30
C GLU A 118 1.17 16.82 -4.69
N PRO A 119 -0.06 17.36 -4.79
CA PRO A 119 -0.61 17.81 -6.08
C PRO A 119 0.22 18.88 -6.79
N SER A 120 1.05 19.62 -6.05
CA SER A 120 1.98 20.63 -6.57
C SER A 120 3.25 20.06 -7.19
N GLU A 121 3.58 18.79 -6.94
CA GLU A 121 4.79 18.16 -7.48
C GLU A 121 4.61 17.87 -8.98
N LEU A 122 5.42 18.52 -9.81
CA LEU A 122 5.41 18.32 -11.26
C LEU A 122 6.25 17.11 -11.65
N LEU A 123 5.63 15.94 -11.69
CA LEU A 123 6.27 14.67 -12.08
C LEU A 123 7.01 14.73 -13.42
N THR A 124 6.50 15.52 -14.37
CA THR A 124 7.08 15.70 -15.71
C THR A 124 8.49 16.27 -15.69
N SER A 125 8.85 17.05 -14.66
CA SER A 125 10.18 17.62 -14.51
C SER A 125 11.26 16.54 -14.31
N HIS A 126 10.87 15.37 -13.81
CA HIS A 126 11.77 14.25 -13.49
C HIS A 126 11.85 13.20 -14.61
N TYR A 127 10.95 13.25 -15.60
CA TYR A 127 10.79 12.21 -16.60
C TYR A 127 12.05 11.97 -17.43
N SER A 128 12.76 13.03 -17.82
CA SER A 128 13.97 12.93 -18.61
C SER A 128 15.03 12.10 -17.88
N ARG A 129 15.27 12.41 -16.61
CA ARG A 129 16.26 11.75 -15.75
C ARG A 129 15.90 10.29 -15.49
N CYS A 130 14.66 10.01 -15.10
CA CYS A 130 14.19 8.64 -14.86
C CYS A 130 14.24 7.80 -16.14
N ARG A 131 13.80 8.36 -17.28
CA ARG A 131 13.80 7.66 -18.57
C ARG A 131 15.21 7.35 -19.04
N GLN A 132 16.16 8.27 -18.87
CA GLN A 132 17.55 8.03 -19.24
C GLN A 132 18.15 6.88 -18.43
N PHE A 133 17.89 6.84 -17.12
CA PHE A 133 18.34 5.75 -16.26
C PHE A 133 17.75 4.40 -16.66
N ILE A 134 16.44 4.34 -16.93
CA ILE A 134 15.77 3.11 -17.39
C ILE A 134 16.35 2.65 -18.73
N LYS A 135 16.54 3.57 -19.69
CA LYS A 135 17.13 3.25 -21.00
C LYS A 135 18.54 2.70 -20.87
N GLN A 136 19.37 3.29 -20.00
CA GLN A 136 20.73 2.81 -19.76
C GLN A 136 20.73 1.42 -19.13
N ALA A 137 19.90 1.20 -18.11
CA ALA A 137 19.77 -0.12 -17.50
C ALA A 137 19.34 -1.18 -18.52
N HIS A 138 18.40 -0.84 -19.42
CA HIS A 138 17.96 -1.74 -20.47
C HIS A 138 19.02 -2.02 -21.52
N SER A 139 19.84 -1.03 -21.92
CA SER A 139 20.96 -1.25 -22.85
C SER A 139 22.02 -2.17 -22.26
N ASP A 140 22.18 -2.15 -20.94
CA ASP A 140 23.12 -3.00 -20.21
C ASP A 140 22.55 -4.40 -19.93
N GLY A 141 21.35 -4.71 -20.46
CA GLY A 141 20.66 -5.98 -20.24
C GLY A 141 20.06 -6.13 -18.84
N GLY A 142 20.03 -5.05 -18.05
CA GLY A 142 19.57 -5.03 -16.68
C GLY A 142 18.06 -4.96 -16.49
N THR A 143 17.64 -5.24 -15.25
CA THR A 143 16.26 -5.09 -14.76
C THR A 143 16.19 -3.95 -13.76
N VAL A 144 15.22 -3.06 -13.94
CA VAL A 144 14.99 -1.89 -13.09
C VAL A 144 13.83 -2.16 -12.14
N LEU A 145 14.01 -1.89 -10.85
CA LEU A 145 12.91 -1.71 -9.90
C LEU A 145 12.69 -0.21 -9.66
N VAL A 146 11.46 0.26 -9.84
CA VAL A 146 11.02 1.58 -9.39
C VAL A 146 10.26 1.41 -8.07
N HIS A 147 10.63 2.16 -7.03
CA HIS A 147 9.93 2.09 -5.75
C HIS A 147 9.65 3.47 -5.13
N TRP A 148 8.59 3.54 -4.33
CA TRP A 148 8.15 4.71 -3.56
C TRP A 148 7.90 4.34 -2.09
N PHE A 149 7.54 5.33 -1.26
CA PHE A 149 7.21 5.13 0.15
C PHE A 149 5.80 4.56 0.30
N PHE A 150 5.66 3.43 1.00
CA PHE A 150 4.39 2.75 1.21
C PHE A 150 3.65 3.32 2.43
N TYR A 151 3.07 4.53 2.33
CA TYR A 151 2.01 4.93 3.28
C TYR A 151 0.94 5.87 2.72
N SER A 152 0.98 6.27 1.45
CA SER A 152 -0.16 6.98 0.85
C SER A 152 -0.98 6.08 -0.05
N ALA A 153 -2.23 5.91 0.35
CA ALA A 153 -3.25 5.21 -0.39
C ALA A 153 -3.60 5.98 -1.68
N ILE A 154 -3.83 5.24 -2.77
CA ILE A 154 -4.68 5.63 -3.92
C ILE A 154 -4.06 6.66 -4.89
N ALA A 155 -3.01 6.33 -5.65
CA ALA A 155 -2.83 6.78 -7.06
C ALA A 155 -1.46 6.39 -7.66
N THR A 156 -1.18 5.12 -7.97
CA THR A 156 0.07 4.83 -8.73
C THR A 156 0.04 3.62 -9.64
N MET A 157 -1.13 3.09 -10.02
CA MET A 157 -1.20 2.13 -11.13
C MET A 157 -1.28 2.81 -12.52
N SER A 158 -1.68 4.09 -12.60
CA SER A 158 -1.80 4.79 -13.90
C SER A 158 -0.51 5.43 -14.42
N THR A 159 0.43 5.81 -13.57
CA THR A 159 1.64 6.52 -13.99
C THR A 159 2.71 5.59 -14.56
N ALA A 160 2.86 4.37 -14.03
CA ALA A 160 3.80 3.39 -14.57
C ALA A 160 3.45 2.95 -16.01
N ALA A 161 2.16 2.78 -16.31
CA ALA A 161 1.70 2.44 -17.67
C ALA A 161 1.94 3.57 -18.68
N HIS A 162 1.89 4.84 -18.23
CA HIS A 162 2.18 5.99 -19.10
C HIS A 162 3.68 6.09 -19.44
N TRP A 163 4.57 5.60 -18.58
CA TRP A 163 6.02 5.64 -18.83
C TRP A 163 6.50 4.64 -19.89
N SER A 164 5.69 3.62 -20.21
CA SER A 164 6.00 2.60 -21.23
C SER A 164 5.59 3.01 -22.65
N LEU A 165 4.74 4.03 -22.81
CA LEU A 165 4.06 4.32 -24.09
C LEU A 165 4.59 5.56 -24.87
N GLN A 166 5.76 6.12 -24.53
CA GLN A 166 6.38 7.22 -25.31
C GLN A 166 7.92 7.19 -25.38
#